data_AF-A0A1M5RBQ1-F1
#
_entry.id   AF-A0A1M5RBQ1-F1
#
_cell.length_a   1.000
_cell.length_b   1.000
_cell.length_c   1.000
_cell.angle_alpha   90.00
_cell.angle_beta   90.00
_cell.angle_gamma   90.00
#
_symmetry.space_group_name_H-M   'P 1'
#
loop_
_entity.id
_entity.type
_entity.pdbx_description
1 polymer ?
#
loop_
_entity_poly.entity_id
_entity_poly.type
_entity_poly.pdbx_seq_one_letter_code
_entity_poly.pdbx_strand_id
1 'polypeptide(L)'
;MKRILTFMVIVSFIISPNIIWATPPGFSGGVNNEYEYEEVVFITGEPIRLKGEIKVSEREKDNKKSISYTFKLENKDLEAKLDRKINLDINLDKRDDKGQTIAQTSISKYSETLKIGKDKYELEDFQFSKSDVIDNRPAADFYNGNIKGRKYYKVNKDQGEVVVDITGADVGYKNFWGNSETQILDYIITSTRKESDDSDESNSWEGTVKVSVSDSTTKTLKYSDNEVNFSSFNGGHMRITNQEMVSSYEYNLPKIKDGKVQKDKREKGTIKLSKKMVPKIERLIIPKFRDLGGHWAQEYIEKLYSLDVFDENGDFFSPDIPMSRIEFTKAVIRACDIRTSIDDVKPKRRKRNEPEEKPVFKDLDTKDKDYKYVKSGYEKGIINGQNDLFKPNDSLTRAQAITILIRALGFENKAPNPGYYTNFSDDRDIPYWAKDSIYMAREIGLVYGDKANRINPNKVMSRAEASAMLVRFLEFLQRDLQRDYRENIMYFR
;
A
#
# COMPACT_ATOMS: atom_id res chain seq x y z
N MET A 1 4.30 -34.02 -52.02
CA MET A 1 3.09 -33.41 -51.39
C MET A 1 3.51 -32.71 -50.12
N LYS A 2 3.39 -31.37 -50.11
CA LYS A 2 3.70 -30.48 -49.00
C LYS A 2 2.66 -30.64 -47.89
N ARG A 3 3.08 -30.74 -46.63
CA ARG A 3 2.38 -30.12 -45.48
C ARG A 3 3.42 -29.63 -44.48
N ILE A 4 3.84 -28.38 -44.67
CA ILE A 4 4.56 -27.60 -43.66
C ILE A 4 3.49 -27.13 -42.68
N LEU A 5 3.52 -27.65 -41.45
CA LEU A 5 2.69 -27.15 -40.36
C LEU A 5 3.45 -25.97 -39.73
N THR A 6 3.12 -24.75 -40.16
CA THR A 6 3.67 -23.52 -39.61
C THR A 6 3.09 -23.33 -38.20
N PHE A 7 3.88 -23.61 -37.17
CA PHE A 7 3.52 -23.29 -35.79
C PHE A 7 3.69 -21.77 -35.64
N MET A 8 2.58 -21.04 -35.77
CA MET A 8 2.52 -19.62 -35.48
C MET A 8 2.65 -19.47 -33.96
N VAL A 9 3.87 -19.24 -33.48
CA VAL A 9 4.12 -18.81 -32.10
C VAL A 9 3.53 -17.42 -31.98
N ILE A 10 2.25 -17.36 -31.60
CA ILE A 10 1.65 -16.15 -31.06
C ILE A 10 2.35 -15.94 -29.72
N VAL A 11 3.39 -15.11 -29.73
CA VAL A 11 3.94 -14.51 -28.52
C VAL A 11 2.86 -13.58 -28.00
N SER A 12 1.92 -14.16 -27.26
CA SER A 12 1.02 -13.39 -26.42
C SER A 12 1.91 -12.74 -25.37
N PHE A 13 2.18 -11.44 -25.56
CA PHE A 13 2.57 -10.58 -24.45
C PHE A 13 1.38 -10.56 -23.51
N ILE A 14 1.31 -11.57 -22.65
CA ILE A 14 0.54 -11.48 -21.42
C ILE A 14 1.30 -10.43 -20.63
N ILE A 15 0.88 -9.17 -20.79
CA ILE A 15 1.11 -8.12 -19.83
C ILE A 15 0.38 -8.60 -18.59
N SER A 16 1.01 -9.49 -17.83
CA SER A 16 0.64 -9.67 -16.44
C SER A 16 0.68 -8.27 -15.86
N PRO A 17 -0.40 -7.76 -15.25
CA PRO A 17 -0.27 -6.57 -14.44
C PRO A 17 0.62 -6.99 -13.28
N ASN A 18 1.94 -6.84 -13.45
CA ASN A 18 2.83 -6.81 -12.32
C ASN A 18 2.25 -5.71 -11.44
N ILE A 19 1.77 -6.10 -10.28
CA ILE A 19 1.36 -5.17 -9.25
C ILE A 19 2.65 -4.48 -8.82
N ILE A 20 3.07 -3.47 -9.57
CA ILE A 20 4.13 -2.57 -9.14
C ILE A 20 3.56 -1.93 -7.89
N TRP A 21 4.16 -2.22 -6.75
CA TRP A 21 3.78 -1.59 -5.50
C TRP A 21 3.93 -0.07 -5.67
N ALA A 22 3.02 0.70 -5.07
CA ALA A 22 3.13 2.15 -5.08
C ALA A 22 4.32 2.54 -4.20
N THR A 23 5.51 2.52 -4.80
CA THR A 23 6.80 2.67 -4.16
C THR A 23 7.62 3.56 -5.08
N PRO A 24 8.09 4.72 -4.62
CA PRO A 24 8.94 5.59 -5.43
C PRO A 24 10.13 4.81 -5.99
N PRO A 25 10.37 4.90 -7.32
CA PRO A 25 11.33 4.03 -7.98
C PRO A 25 12.77 4.42 -7.65
N GLY A 26 13.58 3.40 -7.34
CA GLY A 26 15.03 3.52 -7.26
C GLY A 26 15.57 4.48 -6.20
N PHE A 27 14.79 4.81 -5.16
CA PHE A 27 15.15 5.77 -4.11
C PHE A 27 15.58 7.13 -4.67
N SER A 28 14.83 7.56 -5.69
CA SER A 28 14.98 8.84 -6.37
C SER A 28 13.70 9.64 -6.21
N GLY A 29 13.77 10.95 -6.46
CA GLY A 29 12.60 11.82 -6.33
C GLY A 29 11.64 11.79 -7.52
N GLY A 30 11.83 10.95 -8.52
CA GLY A 30 11.06 11.07 -9.76
C GLY A 30 9.62 10.59 -9.65
N VAL A 31 8.82 11.00 -10.63
CA VAL A 31 7.40 10.67 -10.78
C VAL A 31 7.16 10.08 -12.16
N ASN A 32 6.19 9.18 -12.31
CA ASN A 32 5.80 8.67 -13.62
C ASN A 32 4.29 8.47 -13.79
N ASN A 33 3.89 8.40 -15.05
CA ASN A 33 2.64 7.79 -15.48
C ASN A 33 2.94 6.59 -16.38
N GLU A 34 1.99 6.16 -17.21
CA GLU A 34 2.13 5.01 -18.12
C GLU A 34 3.14 5.24 -19.26
N TYR A 35 3.50 6.50 -19.54
CA TYR A 35 4.23 6.86 -20.75
C TYR A 35 5.56 7.54 -20.47
N GLU A 36 5.65 8.28 -19.38
CA GLU A 36 6.80 9.16 -19.11
C GLU A 36 7.15 9.13 -17.62
N TYR A 37 8.44 8.98 -17.36
CA TYR A 37 9.09 9.22 -16.08
C TYR A 37 9.79 10.58 -16.12
N GLU A 38 9.79 11.29 -15.00
CA GLU A 38 10.40 12.60 -14.85
C GLU A 38 11.08 12.74 -13.49
N GLU A 39 12.33 13.24 -13.47
CA GLU A 39 13.06 13.53 -12.23
C GLU A 39 13.92 14.79 -12.36
N VAL A 40 14.38 15.31 -11.22
CA VAL A 40 15.41 16.35 -11.14
C VAL A 40 16.69 15.78 -10.57
N VAL A 41 17.82 16.05 -11.24
CA VAL A 41 19.16 15.66 -10.82
C VAL A 41 19.96 16.89 -10.42
N PHE A 42 20.78 16.77 -9.38
CA PHE A 42 21.47 17.91 -8.75
C PHE A 42 23.01 17.77 -8.72
N ILE A 43 23.55 16.66 -9.24
CA ILE A 43 25.01 16.37 -9.18
C ILE A 43 25.87 17.33 -10.02
N THR A 44 25.25 18.16 -10.85
CA THR A 44 25.92 19.20 -11.64
C THR A 44 26.12 20.51 -10.87
N GLY A 45 25.44 20.68 -9.72
CA GLY A 45 25.38 21.95 -8.98
C GLY A 45 24.21 22.85 -9.39
N GLU A 46 23.46 22.45 -10.42
CA GLU A 46 22.23 23.10 -10.87
C GLU A 46 21.11 22.04 -10.98
N PRO A 47 19.84 22.39 -10.76
CA PRO A 47 18.73 21.45 -10.92
C PRO A 47 18.50 21.11 -12.40
N ILE A 48 18.78 19.87 -12.79
CA ILE A 48 18.57 19.38 -14.16
C ILE A 48 17.33 18.50 -14.22
N ARG A 49 16.27 19.01 -14.85
CA ARG A 49 15.04 18.24 -15.09
C ARG A 49 15.22 17.31 -16.29
N LEU A 50 15.00 16.03 -16.09
CA LEU A 50 15.14 14.97 -17.09
C LEU A 50 13.83 14.19 -17.21
N LYS A 51 13.51 13.74 -18.42
CA LYS A 51 12.32 12.93 -18.68
C LYS A 51 12.59 11.82 -19.68
N GLY A 52 11.82 10.74 -19.62
CA GLY A 52 11.97 9.62 -20.55
C GLY A 52 11.29 8.36 -20.06
N GLU A 53 11.91 7.21 -20.32
CA GLU A 53 11.31 5.91 -20.04
C GLU A 53 11.87 5.30 -18.74
N ILE A 54 10.98 4.66 -17.98
CA ILE A 54 11.33 3.74 -16.89
C ILE A 54 10.83 2.34 -17.23
N LYS A 55 11.67 1.32 -17.01
CA LYS A 55 11.30 -0.09 -17.06
C LYS A 55 11.50 -0.72 -15.70
N VAL A 56 10.46 -1.39 -15.22
CA VAL A 56 10.45 -2.06 -13.91
C VAL A 56 10.21 -3.54 -14.13
N SER A 57 11.04 -4.39 -13.50
CA SER A 57 10.79 -5.82 -13.43
C SER A 57 10.94 -6.32 -12.00
N GLU A 58 9.98 -7.10 -11.54
CA GLU A 58 9.97 -7.67 -10.19
C GLU A 58 9.97 -9.20 -10.26
N ARG A 59 10.68 -9.83 -9.32
CA ARG A 59 10.64 -11.27 -9.10
C ARG A 59 10.57 -11.52 -7.60
N GLU A 60 9.66 -12.40 -7.21
CA GLU A 60 9.54 -12.86 -5.82
C GLU A 60 9.70 -14.37 -5.78
N LYS A 61 10.53 -14.85 -4.86
CA LYS A 61 10.71 -16.27 -4.59
C LYS A 61 11.01 -16.46 -3.11
N ASP A 62 10.19 -17.28 -2.46
CA ASP A 62 10.29 -17.60 -1.04
C ASP A 62 10.26 -16.31 -0.18
N ASN A 63 11.32 -16.05 0.59
CA ASN A 63 11.49 -14.87 1.44
C ASN A 63 12.41 -13.82 0.79
N LYS A 64 12.53 -13.83 -0.54
CA LYS A 64 13.35 -12.87 -1.30
C LYS A 64 12.56 -12.24 -2.43
N LYS A 65 12.72 -10.92 -2.55
CA LYS A 65 12.17 -10.13 -3.65
C LYS A 65 13.31 -9.37 -4.32
N SER A 66 13.36 -9.43 -5.65
CA SER A 66 14.33 -8.67 -6.44
C SER A 66 13.58 -7.72 -7.38
N ILE A 67 13.99 -6.45 -7.40
CA ILE A 67 13.40 -5.42 -8.27
C ILE A 67 14.50 -4.82 -9.14
N SER A 68 14.28 -4.74 -10.45
CA SER A 68 15.18 -4.05 -11.37
C SER A 68 14.49 -2.82 -11.95
N TYR A 69 15.15 -1.68 -11.83
CA TYR A 69 14.78 -0.42 -12.47
C TYR A 69 15.78 -0.10 -13.57
N THR A 70 15.29 0.29 -14.75
CA THR A 70 16.11 0.82 -15.83
C THR A 70 15.50 2.13 -16.33
N PHE A 71 16.29 3.20 -16.30
CA PHE A 71 15.89 4.54 -16.71
C PHE A 71 16.69 4.96 -17.93
N LYS A 72 16.01 5.62 -18.86
CA LYS A 72 16.59 6.29 -20.02
C LYS A 72 15.95 7.66 -20.16
N LEU A 73 16.63 8.68 -19.64
CA LEU A 73 16.09 10.03 -19.54
C LEU A 73 16.93 11.00 -20.34
N GLU A 74 16.30 12.08 -20.79
CA GLU A 74 16.96 13.14 -21.53
C GLU A 74 16.38 14.52 -21.20
N ASN A 75 17.18 15.55 -21.48
CA ASN A 75 16.75 16.93 -21.63
C ASN A 75 17.38 17.45 -22.92
N LYS A 76 16.54 17.73 -23.92
CA LYS A 76 17.01 18.12 -25.25
C LYS A 76 17.60 19.53 -25.27
N ASP A 77 17.07 20.42 -24.46
CA ASP A 77 17.49 21.83 -24.41
C ASP A 77 18.90 21.97 -23.80
N LEU A 78 19.23 21.08 -22.87
CA LEU A 78 20.53 21.03 -22.19
C LEU A 78 21.48 19.96 -22.77
N GLU A 79 21.08 19.29 -23.85
CA GLU A 79 21.78 18.12 -24.42
C GLU A 79 22.14 17.07 -23.35
N ALA A 80 21.29 16.92 -22.34
CA ALA A 80 21.55 16.03 -21.20
C ALA A 80 20.94 14.65 -21.41
N LYS A 81 21.66 13.60 -21.01
CA LYS A 81 21.19 12.20 -21.06
C LYS A 81 21.60 11.45 -19.80
N LEU A 82 20.65 10.71 -19.24
CA LEU A 82 20.86 9.84 -18.10
C LEU A 82 20.47 8.40 -18.46
N ASP A 83 21.44 7.50 -18.32
CA ASP A 83 21.21 6.06 -18.31
C ASP A 83 21.45 5.54 -16.89
N ARG A 84 20.44 4.90 -16.30
CA ARG A 84 20.52 4.36 -14.93
C ARG A 84 19.95 2.95 -14.88
N LYS A 85 20.62 2.05 -14.17
CA LYS A 85 20.11 0.72 -13.85
C LYS A 85 20.40 0.39 -12.39
N ILE A 86 19.35 -0.03 -11.68
CA ILE A 86 19.42 -0.42 -10.28
C ILE A 86 18.81 -1.82 -10.15
N ASN A 87 19.50 -2.73 -9.47
CA ASN A 87 18.95 -3.99 -9.02
C ASN A 87 18.92 -4.01 -7.49
N LEU A 88 17.73 -4.10 -6.93
CA LEU A 88 17.47 -4.23 -5.50
C LEU A 88 17.27 -5.70 -5.16
N ASP A 89 17.81 -6.12 -4.03
CA ASP A 89 17.51 -7.39 -3.39
C ASP A 89 16.94 -7.13 -1.99
N ILE A 90 15.76 -7.68 -1.73
CA ILE A 90 14.98 -7.50 -0.51
C ILE A 90 14.86 -8.87 0.16
N ASN A 91 15.44 -9.01 1.34
CA ASN A 91 15.26 -10.18 2.19
C ASN A 91 14.14 -9.91 3.19
N LEU A 92 13.17 -10.82 3.29
CA LEU A 92 12.01 -10.72 4.17
C LEU A 92 12.16 -11.71 5.33
N ASP A 93 12.37 -11.22 6.55
CA ASP A 93 12.34 -12.02 7.77
C ASP A 93 10.94 -11.93 8.40
N LYS A 94 10.15 -12.99 8.24
CA LYS A 94 8.77 -13.06 8.74
C LYS A 94 8.77 -13.51 10.20
N ARG A 95 8.23 -12.65 11.06
CA ARG A 95 8.03 -12.85 12.49
C ARG A 95 6.55 -13.04 12.76
N ASP A 96 6.03 -14.20 12.36
CA ASP A 96 4.61 -14.56 12.57
C ASP A 96 4.22 -14.51 14.06
N ASP A 97 5.18 -14.76 14.96
CA ASP A 97 5.03 -14.62 16.41
C ASP A 97 4.75 -13.19 16.89
N LYS A 98 5.05 -12.20 16.05
CA LYS A 98 4.85 -10.77 16.31
C LYS A 98 3.88 -10.12 15.34
N GLY A 99 3.41 -10.83 14.31
CA GLY A 99 2.66 -10.25 13.21
C GLY A 99 3.47 -9.19 12.46
N GLN A 100 4.79 -9.40 12.32
CA GLN A 100 5.69 -8.44 11.70
C GLN A 100 6.58 -9.08 10.64
N THR A 101 7.00 -8.29 9.66
CA THR A 101 8.04 -8.67 8.69
C THR A 101 9.13 -7.62 8.70
N ILE A 102 10.39 -8.04 8.86
CA ILE A 102 11.55 -7.17 8.68
C ILE A 102 12.01 -7.30 7.24
N ALA A 103 11.98 -6.20 6.48
CA ALA A 103 12.49 -6.18 5.12
C ALA A 103 13.86 -5.48 5.09
N GLN A 104 14.89 -6.21 4.69
CA GLN A 104 16.23 -5.66 4.50
C GLN A 104 16.50 -5.52 3.01
N THR A 105 16.67 -4.27 2.56
CA THR A 105 16.92 -3.96 1.15
C THR A 105 18.39 -3.59 0.95
N SER A 106 19.03 -4.28 0.01
CA SER A 106 20.36 -3.97 -0.50
C SER A 106 20.32 -3.73 -2.01
N ILE A 107 21.40 -3.16 -2.54
CA ILE A 107 21.57 -2.97 -3.98
C ILE A 107 22.64 -3.95 -4.47
N SER A 108 22.27 -4.90 -5.32
CA SER A 108 23.23 -5.85 -5.91
C SER A 108 23.89 -5.32 -7.18
N LYS A 109 23.28 -4.33 -7.84
CA LYS A 109 23.90 -3.63 -8.97
C LYS A 109 23.38 -2.20 -9.06
N TYR A 110 24.30 -1.25 -9.18
CA TYR A 110 23.99 0.12 -9.54
C TYR A 110 24.94 0.56 -10.66
N SER A 111 24.40 0.95 -11.81
CA SER A 111 25.13 1.71 -12.82
C SER A 111 24.37 3.00 -13.14
N GLU A 112 25.08 4.12 -13.23
CA GLU A 112 24.51 5.41 -13.57
C GLU A 112 25.50 6.23 -14.38
N THR A 113 25.03 6.87 -15.44
CA THR A 113 25.81 7.78 -16.27
C THR A 113 24.95 8.96 -16.65
N LEU A 114 25.37 10.16 -16.25
CA LEU A 114 24.81 11.43 -16.69
C LEU A 114 25.79 12.11 -17.64
N LYS A 115 25.33 12.51 -18.82
CA LYS A 115 26.04 13.40 -19.74
C LYS A 115 25.29 14.71 -19.84
N ILE A 116 25.99 15.83 -19.79
CA ILE A 116 25.42 17.17 -19.97
C ILE A 116 26.49 18.07 -20.60
N GLY A 117 26.20 18.57 -21.80
CA GLY A 117 27.20 19.28 -22.61
C GLY A 117 28.50 18.47 -22.74
N LYS A 118 29.61 19.01 -22.22
CA LYS A 118 30.94 18.37 -22.24
C LYS A 118 31.21 17.47 -21.04
N ASP A 119 30.43 17.61 -19.97
CA ASP A 119 30.66 16.89 -18.73
C ASP A 119 29.95 15.53 -18.72
N LYS A 120 30.64 14.54 -18.20
CA LYS A 120 30.16 13.18 -17.99
C LYS A 120 30.41 12.77 -16.55
N TYR A 121 29.34 12.42 -15.85
CA TYR A 121 29.34 11.90 -14.48
C TYR A 121 29.05 10.40 -14.54
N GLU A 122 29.99 9.58 -14.07
CA GLU A 122 29.85 8.13 -14.02
C GLU A 122 29.91 7.64 -12.59
N LEU A 123 28.91 6.90 -12.16
CA LEU A 123 28.92 6.25 -10.85
C LEU A 123 30.02 5.19 -10.83
N GLU A 124 30.99 5.38 -9.93
CA GLU A 124 32.11 4.47 -9.71
C GLU A 124 31.83 3.49 -8.57
N ASP A 125 31.31 4.00 -7.45
CA ASP A 125 31.00 3.20 -6.26
C ASP A 125 29.71 3.66 -5.59
N PHE A 126 29.10 2.75 -4.82
CA PHE A 126 27.92 3.04 -4.03
C PHE A 126 27.89 2.23 -2.74
N GLN A 127 27.32 2.83 -1.71
CA GLN A 127 26.97 2.18 -0.46
C GLN A 127 25.48 2.39 -0.24
N PHE A 128 24.77 1.34 0.19
CA PHE A 128 23.33 1.44 0.44
C PHE A 128 22.89 0.45 1.50
N SER A 129 22.02 0.91 2.39
CA SER A 129 21.31 0.08 3.35
C SER A 129 19.93 0.67 3.61
N LYS A 130 18.91 -0.17 3.52
CA LYS A 130 17.55 0.14 3.96
C LYS A 130 17.01 -1.01 4.78
N SER A 131 16.32 -0.68 5.85
CA SER A 131 15.56 -1.65 6.64
C SER A 131 14.19 -1.09 6.95
N ASP A 132 13.18 -1.91 6.74
CA ASP A 132 11.78 -1.62 7.05
C ASP A 132 11.25 -2.59 8.10
N VAL A 133 10.43 -2.08 9.01
CA VAL A 133 9.51 -2.90 9.80
C VAL A 133 8.15 -2.79 9.14
N ILE A 134 7.56 -3.93 8.80
CA ILE A 134 6.19 -4.05 8.31
C ILE A 134 5.36 -4.68 9.41
N ASP A 135 4.42 -3.92 9.98
CA ASP A 135 3.41 -4.43 10.91
C ASP A 135 2.26 -5.02 10.09
N ASN A 136 2.19 -6.35 10.05
CA ASN A 136 1.24 -7.09 9.24
C ASN A 136 -0.09 -7.21 9.98
N ARG A 137 -1.03 -6.30 9.72
CA ARG A 137 -2.40 -6.42 10.24
C ARG A 137 -3.33 -7.04 9.21
N PRO A 138 -4.37 -7.74 9.68
CA PRO A 138 -5.28 -8.44 8.77
C PRO A 138 -5.92 -7.53 7.72
N ALA A 139 -6.31 -6.32 8.11
CA ALA A 139 -6.95 -5.35 7.21
C ALA A 139 -5.98 -4.40 6.50
N ALA A 140 -4.82 -4.11 7.10
CA ALA A 140 -3.86 -3.13 6.57
C ALA A 140 -2.44 -3.41 7.07
N ASP A 141 -1.48 -3.48 6.16
CA ASP A 141 -0.07 -3.45 6.54
C ASP A 141 0.36 -1.99 6.77
N PHE A 142 1.20 -1.76 7.78
CA PHE A 142 1.85 -0.48 8.02
C PHE A 142 3.35 -0.66 7.99
N TYR A 143 4.08 0.23 7.34
CA TYR A 143 5.53 0.11 7.28
C TYR A 143 6.23 1.43 7.54
N ASN A 144 7.39 1.31 8.16
CA ASN A 144 8.29 2.39 8.45
C ASN A 144 9.72 1.90 8.25
N GLY A 145 10.54 2.73 7.63
CA GLY A 145 11.90 2.39 7.27
C GLY A 145 12.87 3.53 7.39
N ASN A 146 14.14 3.16 7.42
CA ASN A 146 15.26 4.08 7.37
C ASN A 146 16.18 3.71 6.21
N ILE A 147 16.72 4.76 5.58
CA ILE A 147 17.56 4.66 4.40
C ILE A 147 18.88 5.37 4.68
N LYS A 148 19.98 4.71 4.35
CA LYS A 148 21.31 5.32 4.26
C LYS A 148 21.94 4.91 2.94
N GLY A 149 22.57 5.86 2.27
CA GLY A 149 23.33 5.58 1.08
C GLY A 149 24.45 6.59 0.86
N ARG A 150 25.38 6.21 0.02
CA ARG A 150 26.42 7.09 -0.50
C ARG A 150 26.71 6.71 -1.94
N LYS A 151 26.92 7.70 -2.80
CA LYS A 151 27.30 7.51 -4.20
C LYS A 151 28.58 8.27 -4.49
N TYR A 152 29.48 7.65 -5.24
CA TYR A 152 30.73 8.24 -5.70
C TYR A 152 30.71 8.31 -7.22
N TYR A 153 30.81 9.52 -7.76
CA TYR A 153 30.84 9.75 -9.20
C TYR A 153 32.19 10.29 -9.62
N LYS A 154 32.72 9.77 -10.72
CA LYS A 154 33.82 10.35 -11.46
C LYS A 154 33.32 11.34 -12.48
N VAL A 155 33.99 12.49 -12.59
CA VAL A 155 33.69 13.52 -13.59
C VAL A 155 34.78 13.53 -14.65
N ASN A 156 34.38 13.32 -15.91
CA ASN A 156 35.27 13.24 -17.08
C ASN A 156 36.50 12.35 -16.84
N LYS A 157 36.25 11.12 -16.37
CA LYS A 157 37.25 10.15 -15.90
C LYS A 157 37.91 10.60 -14.60
N ASP A 158 38.90 11.48 -14.67
CA ASP A 158 39.74 11.83 -13.51
C ASP A 158 39.82 13.35 -13.26
N GLN A 159 38.94 14.15 -13.87
CA GLN A 159 38.96 15.62 -13.75
C GLN A 159 38.21 16.13 -12.51
N GLY A 160 37.50 15.26 -11.80
CA GLY A 160 36.80 15.59 -10.57
C GLY A 160 36.01 14.43 -10.00
N GLU A 161 35.43 14.66 -8.84
CA GLU A 161 34.60 13.71 -8.11
C GLU A 161 33.32 14.39 -7.61
N VAL A 162 32.23 13.65 -7.53
CA VAL A 162 31.02 14.05 -6.79
C VAL A 162 30.66 12.95 -5.83
N VAL A 163 30.55 13.30 -4.55
CA VAL A 163 30.05 12.41 -3.50
C VAL A 163 28.65 12.87 -3.12
N VAL A 164 27.70 11.94 -3.09
CA VAL A 164 26.33 12.18 -2.62
C VAL A 164 26.07 11.32 -1.41
N ASP A 165 26.03 11.93 -0.23
CA ASP A 165 25.56 11.33 1.00
C ASP A 165 24.04 11.39 1.08
N ILE A 166 23.41 10.25 1.39
CA ILE A 166 21.96 10.09 1.40
C ILE A 166 21.55 9.58 2.78
N THR A 167 20.67 10.30 3.45
CA THR A 167 19.93 9.82 4.61
C THR A 167 18.46 9.95 4.35
N GLY A 168 17.65 9.06 4.88
CA GLY A 168 16.21 9.18 4.70
C GLY A 168 15.41 8.22 5.53
N ALA A 169 14.11 8.35 5.38
CA ALA A 169 13.13 7.47 5.95
C ALA A 169 11.96 7.31 4.98
N ASP A 170 11.25 6.23 5.14
CA ASP A 170 10.01 5.98 4.43
C ASP A 170 8.93 5.50 5.39
N VAL A 171 7.70 5.78 4.99
CA VAL A 171 6.53 5.40 5.76
C VAL A 171 5.38 5.20 4.80
N GLY A 172 4.56 4.22 5.11
CA GLY A 172 3.43 3.91 4.29
C GLY A 172 2.47 2.95 4.93
N TYR A 173 1.43 2.67 4.17
CA TYR A 173 0.44 1.66 4.51
C TYR A 173 -0.05 0.97 3.24
N LYS A 174 -0.67 -0.19 3.43
CA LYS A 174 -1.20 -0.99 2.33
C LYS A 174 -2.43 -1.76 2.79
N ASN A 175 -3.58 -1.49 2.19
CA ASN A 175 -4.80 -2.26 2.32
C ASN A 175 -5.50 -2.45 0.97
N PHE A 176 -6.57 -3.26 0.92
CA PHE A 176 -7.28 -3.49 -0.35
C PHE A 176 -7.68 -2.18 -1.06
N TRP A 177 -8.15 -1.20 -0.31
CA TRP A 177 -8.66 0.07 -0.80
C TRP A 177 -7.57 1.02 -1.29
N GLY A 178 -6.33 0.87 -0.86
CA GLY A 178 -5.25 1.74 -1.28
C GLY A 178 -3.93 1.42 -0.63
N ASN A 179 -2.90 2.04 -1.17
CA ASN A 179 -1.57 2.04 -0.59
C ASN A 179 -0.96 3.41 -0.79
N SER A 180 -0.02 3.76 0.07
CA SER A 180 0.79 4.95 -0.09
C SER A 180 2.15 4.68 0.51
N GLU A 181 3.19 5.04 -0.21
CA GLU A 181 4.56 5.12 0.31
C GLU A 181 5.06 6.54 0.13
N THR A 182 5.60 7.12 1.20
CA THR A 182 6.29 8.40 1.14
C THR A 182 7.74 8.18 1.54
N GLN A 183 8.67 8.63 0.70
CA GLN A 183 10.10 8.64 0.98
C GLN A 183 10.56 10.08 1.16
N ILE A 184 11.27 10.34 2.26
CA ILE A 184 11.94 11.61 2.53
C ILE A 184 13.43 11.33 2.54
N LEU A 185 14.16 11.96 1.61
CA LEU A 185 15.59 11.76 1.43
C LEU A 185 16.31 13.11 1.51
N ASP A 186 17.32 13.20 2.35
CA ASP A 186 18.24 14.32 2.44
C ASP A 186 19.54 13.94 1.74
N TYR A 187 19.93 14.76 0.78
CA TYR A 187 21.18 14.65 0.05
C TYR A 187 22.14 15.74 0.52
N ILE A 188 23.37 15.35 0.85
CA ILE A 188 24.52 16.24 0.95
C ILE A 188 25.42 15.90 -0.24
N ILE A 189 25.65 16.87 -1.09
CA ILE A 189 26.41 16.71 -2.33
C ILE A 189 27.69 17.50 -2.18
N THR A 190 28.84 16.83 -2.33
CA THR A 190 30.16 17.44 -2.35
C THR A 190 30.79 17.18 -3.70
N SER A 191 31.09 18.24 -4.45
CA SER A 191 31.81 18.15 -5.72
C SER A 191 33.21 18.72 -5.58
N THR A 192 34.20 17.98 -6.06
CA THR A 192 35.58 18.41 -6.17
C THR A 192 35.99 18.40 -7.64
N ARG A 193 36.65 19.46 -8.12
CA ARG A 193 37.23 19.54 -9.47
C ARG A 193 38.73 19.74 -9.36
N LYS A 194 39.50 19.03 -10.19
CA LYS A 194 40.94 19.26 -10.31
C LYS A 194 41.16 20.55 -11.08
N GLU A 195 41.92 21.47 -10.52
CA GLU A 195 42.30 22.71 -11.18
C GLU A 195 43.16 22.40 -12.42
N SER A 196 42.93 23.13 -13.51
CA SER A 196 43.94 23.31 -14.54
C SER A 196 44.90 24.39 -14.05
N ASP A 197 46.21 24.10 -14.07
CA ASP A 197 47.27 25.01 -13.60
C ASP A 197 47.01 26.49 -13.95
N ASP A 198 47.27 27.38 -12.98
CA ASP A 198 47.22 28.85 -12.98
C ASP A 198 45.93 29.62 -12.56
N SER A 199 45.01 29.04 -11.77
CA SER A 199 44.01 29.88 -11.08
C SER A 199 43.58 29.38 -9.70
N ASP A 200 43.72 30.24 -8.67
CA ASP A 200 43.30 30.06 -7.24
C ASP A 200 41.77 29.85 -7.02
N GLU A 201 41.00 29.54 -8.06
CA GLU A 201 39.56 29.37 -8.00
C GLU A 201 39.16 27.89 -8.16
N SER A 202 39.26 27.14 -7.06
CA SER A 202 38.65 25.81 -6.97
C SER A 202 37.15 25.88 -7.31
N ASN A 203 36.74 25.17 -8.37
CA ASN A 203 35.34 24.98 -8.76
C ASN A 203 34.61 23.92 -7.90
N SER A 204 35.16 23.59 -6.73
CA SER A 204 34.56 22.67 -5.78
C SER A 204 33.38 23.33 -5.07
N TRP A 205 32.36 22.56 -4.72
CA TRP A 205 31.15 23.07 -4.08
C TRP A 205 30.43 22.04 -3.23
N GLU A 206 29.61 22.53 -2.30
CA GLU A 206 28.72 21.70 -1.51
C GLU A 206 27.26 22.16 -1.65
N GLY A 207 26.34 21.21 -1.69
CA GLY A 207 24.91 21.45 -1.87
C GLY A 207 24.07 20.52 -1.02
N THR A 208 22.88 20.97 -0.68
CA THR A 208 21.89 20.12 0.01
C THR A 208 20.60 20.06 -0.78
N VAL A 209 19.96 18.89 -0.77
CA VAL A 209 18.65 18.67 -1.41
C VAL A 209 17.80 17.79 -0.50
N LYS A 210 16.62 18.27 -0.12
CA LYS A 210 15.58 17.46 0.50
C LYS A 210 14.60 17.03 -0.58
N VAL A 211 14.43 15.74 -0.74
CA VAL A 211 13.51 15.11 -1.68
C VAL A 211 12.37 14.49 -0.89
N SER A 212 11.14 14.84 -1.22
CA SER A 212 9.94 14.22 -0.64
C SER A 212 9.08 13.72 -1.78
N VAL A 213 9.02 12.39 -1.94
CA VAL A 213 8.28 11.73 -3.02
C VAL A 213 7.26 10.79 -2.41
N SER A 214 6.04 10.83 -2.93
CA SER A 214 4.95 9.95 -2.52
C SER A 214 4.32 9.31 -3.74
N ASP A 215 4.15 7.99 -3.69
CA ASP A 215 3.35 7.23 -4.64
C ASP A 215 2.13 6.69 -3.90
N SER A 216 0.95 6.94 -4.46
CA SER A 216 -0.31 6.59 -3.82
C SER A 216 -1.27 5.97 -4.82
N THR A 217 -1.87 4.84 -4.45
CA THR A 217 -3.00 4.24 -5.16
C THR A 217 -4.23 4.28 -4.28
N THR A 218 -5.35 4.72 -4.84
CA THR A 218 -6.66 4.74 -4.17
C THR A 218 -7.68 3.99 -5.00
N LYS A 219 -8.53 3.20 -4.34
CA LYS A 219 -9.69 2.54 -4.92
C LYS A 219 -10.94 3.15 -4.32
N THR A 220 -11.89 3.48 -5.17
CA THR A 220 -13.18 4.01 -4.74
C THR A 220 -14.31 3.21 -5.34
N LEU A 221 -15.37 3.02 -4.57
CA LEU A 221 -16.64 2.53 -5.08
C LEU A 221 -17.52 3.69 -5.50
N LYS A 222 -18.08 3.59 -6.70
CA LYS A 222 -19.08 4.52 -7.22
C LYS A 222 -20.27 3.71 -7.71
N TYR A 223 -21.49 4.11 -7.34
CA TYR A 223 -22.70 3.57 -7.96
C TYR A 223 -22.95 4.32 -9.27
N SER A 224 -23.35 3.59 -10.30
CA SER A 224 -23.79 4.14 -11.57
C SER A 224 -25.18 3.61 -11.84
N ASP A 225 -26.14 4.51 -11.87
CA ASP A 225 -27.50 4.22 -12.30
C ASP A 225 -27.52 3.77 -13.76
N ASN A 226 -28.57 3.03 -14.09
CA ASN A 226 -28.95 2.70 -15.44
C ASN A 226 -30.07 3.66 -15.86
N GLU A 227 -29.80 4.48 -16.88
CA GLU A 227 -30.76 5.49 -17.36
C GLU A 227 -31.95 4.87 -18.12
N VAL A 228 -31.93 3.57 -18.40
CA VAL A 228 -32.97 2.87 -19.16
C VAL A 228 -34.03 2.26 -18.24
N ASN A 229 -35.25 2.77 -18.34
CA ASN A 229 -36.41 2.37 -17.50
C ASN A 229 -36.85 0.90 -17.62
N PHE A 230 -36.44 0.19 -18.68
CA PHE A 230 -36.80 -1.23 -18.91
C PHE A 230 -35.60 -2.18 -18.74
N SER A 231 -34.55 -1.77 -18.04
CA SER A 231 -33.43 -2.65 -17.74
C SER A 231 -33.79 -3.68 -16.67
N SER A 232 -33.14 -4.84 -16.73
CA SER A 232 -33.24 -5.89 -15.70
C SER A 232 -32.45 -5.60 -14.41
N PHE A 233 -31.85 -4.41 -14.32
CA PHE A 233 -31.13 -3.91 -13.14
C PHE A 233 -31.12 -2.37 -13.14
N ASN A 234 -31.22 -1.77 -11.96
CA ASN A 234 -31.31 -0.31 -11.77
C ASN A 234 -29.97 0.42 -11.94
N GLY A 235 -28.87 -0.31 -11.88
CA GLY A 235 -27.53 0.23 -11.86
C GLY A 235 -26.57 -0.77 -11.24
N GLY A 236 -25.35 -0.35 -10.98
CA GLY A 236 -24.38 -1.21 -10.32
C GLY A 236 -23.17 -0.44 -9.83
N HIS A 237 -22.50 -1.04 -8.85
CA HIS A 237 -21.24 -0.52 -8.37
C HIS A 237 -20.12 -0.72 -9.40
N MET A 238 -19.22 0.25 -9.44
CA MET A 238 -17.93 0.15 -10.11
C MET A 238 -16.83 0.53 -9.15
N ARG A 239 -15.69 -0.14 -9.31
CA ARG A 239 -14.44 0.15 -8.62
C ARG A 239 -13.57 1.00 -9.54
N ILE A 240 -13.17 2.16 -9.06
CA ILE A 240 -12.28 3.08 -9.77
C ILE A 240 -10.95 3.12 -9.02
N THR A 241 -9.88 2.72 -9.68
CA THR A 241 -8.51 2.76 -9.15
C THR A 241 -7.78 3.95 -9.75
N ASN A 242 -7.31 4.87 -8.91
CA ASN A 242 -6.47 6.01 -9.28
C ASN A 242 -5.07 5.81 -8.70
N GLN A 243 -4.04 6.17 -9.46
CA GLN A 243 -2.66 6.24 -8.97
C GLN A 243 -2.06 7.59 -9.31
N GLU A 244 -1.39 8.18 -8.32
CA GLU A 244 -0.74 9.47 -8.42
C GLU A 244 0.60 9.44 -7.70
N MET A 245 1.61 10.00 -8.37
CA MET A 245 2.91 10.30 -7.78
C MET A 245 3.11 11.80 -7.69
N VAL A 246 3.57 12.26 -6.54
CA VAL A 246 3.94 13.65 -6.29
C VAL A 246 5.34 13.70 -5.71
N SER A 247 6.10 14.71 -6.11
CA SER A 247 7.46 14.92 -5.60
C SER A 247 7.73 16.40 -5.38
N SER A 248 8.50 16.69 -4.34
CA SER A 248 9.02 18.01 -4.01
C SER A 248 10.52 17.91 -3.77
N TYR A 249 11.27 18.79 -4.42
CA TYR A 249 12.70 18.96 -4.22
C TYR A 249 12.95 20.35 -3.65
N GLU A 250 13.39 20.42 -2.40
CA GLU A 250 13.88 21.65 -1.79
C GLU A 250 15.40 21.63 -1.83
N TYR A 251 16.02 22.59 -2.52
CA TYR A 251 17.46 22.59 -2.73
C TYR A 251 18.11 23.88 -2.24
N ASN A 252 19.36 23.74 -1.84
CA ASN A 252 20.28 24.83 -1.56
C ASN A 252 21.61 24.45 -2.20
N LEU A 253 21.90 25.04 -3.35
CA LEU A 253 23.06 24.75 -4.20
C LEU A 253 24.00 25.96 -4.30
N PRO A 254 25.24 25.79 -4.77
CA PRO A 254 26.08 26.93 -5.17
C PRO A 254 25.39 27.72 -6.29
N LYS A 255 25.67 29.03 -6.37
CA LYS A 255 25.36 29.78 -7.59
C LYS A 255 26.50 29.58 -8.59
N ILE A 256 26.19 29.09 -9.79
CA ILE A 256 27.16 28.95 -10.88
C ILE A 256 26.91 30.07 -11.89
N LYS A 257 27.97 30.71 -12.35
CA LYS A 257 27.90 31.72 -13.41
C LYS A 257 29.07 31.52 -14.35
N ASP A 258 28.80 31.42 -15.65
CA ASP A 258 29.81 31.23 -16.69
C ASP A 258 30.73 30.01 -16.41
N GLY A 259 30.16 28.93 -15.84
CA GLY A 259 30.88 27.71 -15.48
C GLY A 259 31.74 27.81 -14.22
N LYS A 260 31.68 28.93 -13.47
CA LYS A 260 32.42 29.15 -12.23
C LYS A 260 31.53 29.21 -11.00
N VAL A 261 31.95 28.56 -9.92
CA VAL A 261 31.28 28.59 -8.62
C VAL A 261 31.45 29.97 -7.97
N GLN A 262 30.35 30.58 -7.55
CA GLN A 262 30.35 31.83 -6.80
C GLN A 262 30.39 31.53 -5.30
N LYS A 263 31.59 31.59 -4.67
CA LYS A 263 31.83 31.11 -3.29
C LYS A 263 30.83 31.65 -2.24
N ASP A 264 30.40 32.90 -2.36
CA ASP A 264 29.49 33.55 -1.39
C ASP A 264 28.01 33.58 -1.80
N LYS A 265 27.65 32.97 -2.94
CA LYS A 265 26.29 33.03 -3.48
C LYS A 265 25.68 31.64 -3.55
N ARG A 266 24.43 31.55 -3.11
CA ARG A 266 23.63 30.32 -3.10
C ARG A 266 22.43 30.48 -4.00
N GLU A 267 22.01 29.38 -4.58
CA GLU A 267 20.72 29.26 -5.25
C GLU A 267 19.83 28.30 -4.45
N LYS A 268 18.68 28.82 -4.02
CA LYS A 268 17.69 28.06 -3.25
C LYS A 268 16.38 28.05 -4.01
N GLY A 269 15.69 26.93 -3.98
CA GLY A 269 14.40 26.82 -4.64
C GLY A 269 13.65 25.56 -4.28
N THR A 270 12.42 25.50 -4.77
CA THR A 270 11.57 24.32 -4.67
C THR A 270 11.07 23.94 -6.05
N ILE A 271 11.25 22.68 -6.43
CA ILE A 271 10.69 22.12 -7.67
C ILE A 271 9.65 21.07 -7.28
N LYS A 272 8.47 21.14 -7.88
CA LYS A 272 7.40 20.16 -7.66
C LYS A 272 7.10 19.42 -8.96
N LEU A 273 7.00 18.10 -8.87
CA LEU A 273 6.57 17.23 -9.96
C LEU A 273 5.30 16.48 -9.53
N SER A 274 4.41 16.23 -10.49
CA SER A 274 3.24 15.38 -10.28
C SER A 274 2.90 14.66 -11.58
N LYS A 275 2.59 13.37 -11.48
CA LYS A 275 2.08 12.55 -12.57
C LYS A 275 0.93 11.69 -12.07
N LYS A 276 -0.12 11.60 -12.87
CA LYS A 276 -1.29 10.76 -12.63
C LYS A 276 -1.38 9.69 -13.70
N MET A 277 -1.72 8.49 -13.29
CA MET A 277 -2.09 7.41 -14.19
C MET A 277 -3.56 7.55 -14.63
N VAL A 278 -3.88 6.96 -15.76
CA VAL A 278 -5.26 6.81 -16.25
C VAL A 278 -6.03 5.93 -15.26
N PRO A 279 -7.19 6.40 -14.75
CA PRO A 279 -8.00 5.61 -13.82
C PRO A 279 -8.45 4.29 -14.44
N LYS A 280 -8.31 3.20 -13.70
CA LYS A 280 -8.85 1.88 -14.09
C LYS A 280 -10.25 1.73 -13.53
N ILE A 281 -11.22 1.46 -14.40
CA ILE A 281 -12.63 1.31 -14.04
C ILE A 281 -13.03 -0.16 -14.24
N GLU A 282 -13.63 -0.74 -13.20
CA GLU A 282 -14.09 -2.13 -13.19
C GLU A 282 -15.54 -2.19 -12.70
N ARG A 283 -16.42 -2.81 -13.49
CA ARG A 283 -17.82 -3.04 -13.10
C ARG A 283 -17.88 -4.23 -12.16
N LEU A 284 -18.69 -4.13 -11.11
CA LEU A 284 -18.89 -5.18 -10.13
C LEU A 284 -20.21 -5.93 -10.37
N ILE A 285 -20.31 -7.11 -9.78
CA ILE A 285 -21.50 -7.96 -9.87
C ILE A 285 -22.68 -7.24 -9.20
N ILE A 286 -23.85 -7.34 -9.83
CA ILE A 286 -25.10 -6.79 -9.30
C ILE A 286 -25.90 -7.93 -8.67
N PRO A 287 -26.15 -7.90 -7.35
CA PRO A 287 -27.01 -8.88 -6.68
C PRO A 287 -28.46 -8.77 -7.16
N LYS A 288 -29.20 -9.87 -7.06
CA LYS A 288 -30.61 -9.97 -7.48
C LYS A 288 -31.52 -10.50 -6.36
N PHE A 289 -31.34 -9.99 -5.15
CA PHE A 289 -32.15 -10.36 -4.00
C PHE A 289 -33.54 -9.72 -4.06
N ARG A 290 -34.59 -10.52 -3.89
CA ARG A 290 -35.99 -10.07 -4.01
C ARG A 290 -36.50 -9.36 -2.76
N ASP A 291 -35.88 -9.60 -1.61
CA ASP A 291 -36.27 -9.09 -0.29
C ASP A 291 -35.54 -7.82 0.15
N LEU A 292 -34.68 -7.25 -0.71
CA LEU A 292 -33.99 -6.00 -0.39
C LEU A 292 -34.72 -4.75 -0.87
N GLY A 293 -35.65 -4.86 -1.83
CA GLY A 293 -36.33 -3.70 -2.40
C GLY A 293 -37.02 -2.84 -1.34
N GLY A 294 -36.53 -1.61 -1.15
CA GLY A 294 -37.06 -0.66 -0.15
C GLY A 294 -36.60 -0.92 1.29
N HIS A 295 -35.77 -1.92 1.51
CA HIS A 295 -35.17 -2.20 2.82
C HIS A 295 -34.05 -1.19 3.10
N TRP A 296 -33.97 -0.65 4.33
CA TRP A 296 -33.01 0.40 4.67
C TRP A 296 -31.53 -0.03 4.51
N ALA A 297 -31.26 -1.33 4.60
CA ALA A 297 -29.91 -1.90 4.44
C ALA A 297 -29.60 -2.37 3.01
N GLN A 298 -30.50 -2.14 2.04
CA GLN A 298 -30.34 -2.57 0.65
C GLN A 298 -28.96 -2.17 0.12
N GLU A 299 -28.63 -0.89 0.15
CA GLU A 299 -27.35 -0.39 -0.39
C GLU A 299 -26.13 -1.01 0.31
N TYR A 300 -26.21 -1.27 1.62
CA TYR A 300 -25.09 -1.86 2.35
C TYR A 300 -24.85 -3.31 1.94
N ILE A 301 -25.92 -4.08 1.83
CA ILE A 301 -25.87 -5.50 1.46
C ILE A 301 -25.42 -5.62 0.01
N GLU A 302 -26.00 -4.81 -0.89
CA GLU A 302 -25.64 -4.85 -2.30
C GLU A 302 -24.17 -4.48 -2.51
N LYS A 303 -23.67 -3.47 -1.81
CA LYS A 303 -22.26 -3.06 -1.85
C LYS A 303 -21.33 -4.17 -1.39
N LEU A 304 -21.66 -4.88 -0.30
CA LEU A 304 -20.84 -5.98 0.22
C LEU A 304 -20.87 -7.19 -0.72
N TYR A 305 -22.01 -7.50 -1.31
CA TYR A 305 -22.13 -8.55 -2.32
C TYR A 305 -21.31 -8.24 -3.57
N SER A 306 -21.40 -7.02 -4.10
CA SER A 306 -20.61 -6.57 -5.24
C SER A 306 -19.09 -6.63 -5.00
N LEU A 307 -18.66 -6.63 -3.74
CA LEU A 307 -17.25 -6.76 -3.34
C LEU A 307 -16.82 -8.21 -3.03
N ASP A 308 -17.68 -9.20 -3.31
CA ASP A 308 -17.49 -10.62 -2.95
C ASP A 308 -17.31 -10.85 -1.44
N VAL A 309 -17.72 -9.91 -0.59
CA VAL A 309 -17.72 -10.10 0.88
C VAL A 309 -18.79 -11.13 1.25
N PHE A 310 -19.94 -11.02 0.60
CA PHE A 310 -21.07 -11.94 0.70
C PHE A 310 -21.15 -12.81 -0.57
N ASP A 311 -21.54 -14.08 -0.42
CA ASP A 311 -21.62 -15.08 -1.50
C ASP A 311 -22.91 -15.89 -1.51
N GLU A 312 -24.02 -15.30 -1.07
CA GLU A 312 -25.32 -15.97 -1.15
C GLU A 312 -25.69 -16.25 -2.62
N ASN A 313 -26.06 -17.49 -2.87
CA ASN A 313 -26.44 -17.96 -4.21
C ASN A 313 -27.97 -18.04 -4.40
N GLY A 314 -28.76 -17.59 -3.41
CA GLY A 314 -30.22 -17.64 -3.41
C GLY A 314 -30.87 -16.32 -3.81
N ASP A 315 -32.18 -16.37 -4.05
CA ASP A 315 -33.00 -15.20 -4.40
C ASP A 315 -33.30 -14.26 -3.22
N PHE A 316 -32.90 -14.63 -1.99
CA PHE A 316 -33.20 -13.93 -0.76
C PHE A 316 -31.96 -13.78 0.12
N PHE A 317 -31.80 -12.61 0.75
CA PHE A 317 -30.71 -12.35 1.69
C PHE A 317 -31.12 -12.52 3.16
N SER A 318 -32.41 -12.33 3.47
CA SER A 318 -33.01 -12.35 4.81
C SER A 318 -32.40 -11.32 5.78
N PRO A 319 -32.52 -10.02 5.50
CA PRO A 319 -31.81 -8.95 6.22
C PRO A 319 -32.11 -8.87 7.73
N ASP A 320 -33.33 -9.22 8.16
CA ASP A 320 -33.77 -9.05 9.54
C ASP A 320 -33.50 -10.25 10.46
N ILE A 321 -32.99 -11.36 9.91
CA ILE A 321 -32.63 -12.54 10.71
C ILE A 321 -31.31 -12.26 11.47
N PRO A 322 -31.13 -12.80 12.70
CA PRO A 322 -29.86 -12.75 13.40
C PRO A 322 -28.70 -13.25 12.54
N MET A 323 -27.60 -12.49 12.49
CA MET A 323 -26.37 -12.93 11.84
C MET A 323 -25.63 -13.91 12.76
N SER A 324 -25.20 -15.05 12.22
CA SER A 324 -24.38 -15.99 12.97
C SER A 324 -22.93 -15.53 13.07
N ARG A 325 -22.23 -16.06 14.08
CA ARG A 325 -20.81 -15.75 14.32
C ARG A 325 -19.90 -16.19 13.16
N ILE A 326 -20.18 -17.31 12.51
CA ILE A 326 -19.39 -17.80 11.36
C ILE A 326 -19.60 -16.94 10.11
N GLU A 327 -20.84 -16.54 9.81
CA GLU A 327 -21.15 -15.68 8.66
C GLU A 327 -20.43 -14.33 8.76
N PHE A 328 -20.48 -13.70 9.94
CA PHE A 328 -19.78 -12.43 10.14
C PHE A 328 -18.27 -12.57 10.06
N THR A 329 -17.71 -13.66 10.61
CA THR A 329 -16.27 -13.93 10.53
C THR A 329 -15.83 -14.10 9.07
N LYS A 330 -16.57 -14.89 8.29
CA LYS A 330 -16.32 -15.05 6.84
C LYS A 330 -16.36 -13.71 6.12
N ALA A 331 -17.38 -12.89 6.39
CA ALA A 331 -17.51 -11.56 5.80
C ALA A 331 -16.33 -10.64 6.17
N VAL A 332 -15.90 -10.62 7.44
CA VAL A 332 -14.73 -9.82 7.86
C VAL A 332 -13.46 -10.28 7.19
N ILE A 333 -13.21 -11.59 7.12
CA ILE A 333 -12.00 -12.13 6.50
C ILE A 333 -11.95 -11.77 5.01
N ARG A 334 -13.08 -11.92 4.31
CA ARG A 334 -13.18 -11.51 2.90
C ARG A 334 -13.02 -10.00 2.75
N ALA A 335 -13.61 -9.19 3.62
CA ALA A 335 -13.47 -7.74 3.62
C ALA A 335 -12.02 -7.27 3.86
N CYS A 336 -11.25 -8.00 4.66
CA CYS A 336 -9.84 -7.72 4.91
C CYS A 336 -8.94 -8.16 3.74
N ASP A 337 -9.28 -9.26 3.08
CA ASP A 337 -8.46 -9.90 2.04
C ASP A 337 -9.20 -9.96 0.69
N ILE A 338 -9.85 -8.87 0.27
CA ILE A 338 -10.58 -8.77 -1.02
C ILE A 338 -9.61 -8.97 -2.22
N ARG A 339 -8.29 -9.00 -1.99
CA ARG A 339 -7.23 -9.11 -3.00
C ARG A 339 -7.06 -10.52 -3.58
N THR A 340 -7.44 -11.53 -2.83
CA THR A 340 -7.22 -12.93 -3.16
C THR A 340 -8.40 -13.69 -2.61
N SER A 341 -9.26 -14.25 -3.46
CA SER A 341 -10.26 -15.13 -2.90
C SER A 341 -9.53 -16.27 -2.21
N ILE A 342 -9.78 -16.48 -0.92
CA ILE A 342 -9.33 -17.69 -0.22
C ILE A 342 -9.85 -18.94 -0.95
N ASP A 343 -10.86 -18.81 -1.82
CA ASP A 343 -11.32 -19.84 -2.74
C ASP A 343 -10.36 -20.10 -3.93
N ASP A 344 -9.51 -19.14 -4.31
CA ASP A 344 -8.53 -19.26 -5.41
C ASP A 344 -7.21 -19.94 -4.98
N VAL A 345 -6.98 -20.08 -3.67
CA VAL A 345 -5.81 -20.79 -3.15
C VAL A 345 -5.97 -22.28 -3.46
N LYS A 346 -5.33 -22.72 -4.55
CA LYS A 346 -5.32 -24.14 -4.94
C LYS A 346 -4.84 -24.98 -3.76
N PRO A 347 -5.61 -25.99 -3.31
CA PRO A 347 -5.20 -26.83 -2.20
C PRO A 347 -3.87 -27.49 -2.55
N LYS A 348 -2.85 -27.29 -1.70
CA LYS A 348 -1.60 -28.04 -1.81
C LYS A 348 -1.96 -29.52 -1.73
N ARG A 349 -1.56 -30.31 -2.73
CA ARG A 349 -1.74 -31.78 -2.69
C ARG A 349 -1.05 -32.29 -1.42
N ARG A 350 -1.82 -32.83 -0.46
CA ARG A 350 -1.27 -33.46 0.75
C ARG A 350 -0.22 -34.48 0.36
N LYS A 351 0.93 -34.44 1.03
CA LYS A 351 1.89 -35.54 0.92
C LYS A 351 1.28 -36.77 1.61
N ARG A 352 1.47 -37.96 1.03
CA ARG A 352 0.88 -39.24 1.50
C ARG A 352 1.10 -39.55 3.00
N ASN A 353 2.09 -38.91 3.63
CA ASN A 353 2.50 -39.14 5.02
C ASN A 353 2.25 -37.93 5.95
N GLU A 354 1.49 -36.92 5.51
CA GLU A 354 1.20 -35.74 6.33
C GLU A 354 -0.02 -36.01 7.23
N PRO A 355 0.10 -35.85 8.57
CA PRO A 355 -0.99 -36.11 9.50
C PRO A 355 -2.22 -35.25 9.18
N GLU A 356 -3.41 -35.74 9.55
CA GLU A 356 -4.64 -34.95 9.39
C GLU A 356 -4.57 -33.68 10.22
N GLU A 357 -4.98 -32.57 9.60
CA GLU A 357 -5.07 -31.30 10.28
C GLU A 357 -6.08 -31.40 11.43
N LYS A 358 -5.64 -31.03 12.63
CA LYS A 358 -6.53 -30.92 13.79
C LYS A 358 -7.30 -29.60 13.71
N PRO A 359 -8.61 -29.60 13.99
CA PRO A 359 -9.37 -28.37 13.99
C PRO A 359 -8.89 -27.44 15.10
N VAL A 360 -8.86 -26.14 14.82
CA VAL A 360 -8.52 -25.10 15.81
C VAL A 360 -9.51 -25.09 16.99
N PHE A 361 -10.79 -25.36 16.70
CA PHE A 361 -11.87 -25.42 17.69
C PHE A 361 -12.60 -26.77 17.60
N LYS A 362 -13.03 -27.30 18.75
CA LYS A 362 -13.59 -28.67 18.84
C LYS A 362 -14.95 -28.83 18.16
N ASP A 363 -15.67 -27.74 17.94
CA ASP A 363 -17.00 -27.69 17.34
C ASP A 363 -16.98 -27.38 15.83
N LEU A 364 -15.83 -27.51 15.18
CA LEU A 364 -15.67 -27.31 13.74
C LEU A 364 -15.07 -28.53 13.05
N ASP A 365 -15.56 -28.80 11.85
CA ASP A 365 -15.01 -29.81 10.94
C ASP A 365 -14.03 -29.15 9.97
N THR A 366 -12.81 -29.69 9.85
CA THR A 366 -11.79 -29.18 8.92
C THR A 366 -12.17 -29.33 7.44
N LYS A 367 -13.19 -30.15 7.15
CA LYS A 367 -13.76 -30.33 5.81
C LYS A 367 -14.84 -29.31 5.47
N ASP A 368 -15.33 -28.54 6.44
CA ASP A 368 -16.28 -27.47 6.18
C ASP A 368 -15.60 -26.38 5.32
N LYS A 369 -16.34 -25.91 4.31
CA LYS A 369 -15.89 -24.84 3.40
C LYS A 369 -15.63 -23.55 4.16
N ASP A 370 -16.35 -23.29 5.25
CA ASP A 370 -16.20 -22.06 6.03
C ASP A 370 -15.11 -22.17 7.12
N TYR A 371 -14.65 -23.38 7.45
CA TYR A 371 -13.58 -23.61 8.45
C TYR A 371 -12.31 -22.84 8.12
N LYS A 372 -11.95 -22.72 6.84
CA LYS A 372 -10.75 -21.98 6.41
C LYS A 372 -10.79 -20.49 6.79
N TYR A 373 -11.98 -19.86 6.81
CA TYR A 373 -12.11 -18.46 7.22
C TYR A 373 -11.97 -18.34 8.74
N VAL A 374 -12.55 -19.28 9.49
CA VAL A 374 -12.41 -19.33 10.94
C VAL A 374 -10.96 -19.58 11.34
N LYS A 375 -10.30 -20.55 10.72
CA LYS A 375 -8.87 -20.81 10.90
C LYS A 375 -8.04 -19.57 10.59
N SER A 376 -8.26 -18.94 9.43
CA SER A 376 -7.53 -17.72 9.06
C SER A 376 -7.75 -16.59 10.06
N GLY A 377 -8.98 -16.38 10.51
CA GLY A 377 -9.29 -15.37 11.51
C GLY A 377 -8.66 -15.65 12.87
N TYR A 378 -8.53 -16.92 13.26
CA TYR A 378 -7.84 -17.30 14.49
C TYR A 378 -6.33 -17.09 14.38
N GLU A 379 -5.71 -17.59 13.30
CA GLU A 379 -4.27 -17.44 13.05
C GLU A 379 -3.86 -15.96 12.94
N LYS A 380 -4.75 -15.13 12.39
CA LYS A 380 -4.59 -13.67 12.29
C LYS A 380 -4.98 -12.91 13.57
N GLY A 381 -5.39 -13.60 14.63
CA GLY A 381 -5.79 -12.98 15.91
C GLY A 381 -7.09 -12.15 15.87
N ILE A 382 -7.86 -12.24 14.79
CA ILE A 382 -9.14 -11.52 14.62
C ILE A 382 -10.22 -12.11 15.52
N ILE A 383 -10.27 -13.44 15.60
CA ILE A 383 -11.27 -14.16 16.37
C ILE A 383 -10.63 -15.08 17.42
N ASN A 384 -11.33 -15.24 18.54
CA ASN A 384 -11.00 -16.22 19.56
C ASN A 384 -12.22 -17.12 19.83
N GLY A 385 -11.98 -18.30 20.38
CA GLY A 385 -13.02 -19.14 20.95
C GLY A 385 -13.15 -18.94 22.46
N GLN A 386 -14.11 -19.64 23.05
CA GLN A 386 -14.27 -19.76 24.49
C GLN A 386 -14.26 -21.24 24.85
N ASN A 387 -13.38 -21.66 25.76
CA ASN A 387 -13.24 -23.06 26.20
C ASN A 387 -13.05 -24.04 25.02
N ASP A 388 -12.17 -23.70 24.06
CA ASP A 388 -11.91 -24.45 22.82
C ASP A 388 -13.09 -24.54 21.83
N LEU A 389 -14.16 -23.77 22.04
CA LEU A 389 -15.34 -23.72 21.16
C LEU A 389 -15.43 -22.38 20.43
N PHE A 390 -15.78 -22.40 19.16
CA PHE A 390 -16.02 -21.20 18.36
C PHE A 390 -17.49 -20.73 18.41
N LYS A 391 -18.42 -21.69 18.49
CA LYS A 391 -19.87 -21.55 18.39
C LYS A 391 -20.31 -20.90 17.08
N PRO A 392 -20.12 -21.58 15.94
CA PRO A 392 -20.32 -20.98 14.62
C PRO A 392 -21.75 -20.47 14.37
N ASN A 393 -22.75 -21.20 14.86
CA ASN A 393 -24.16 -20.94 14.61
C ASN A 393 -24.82 -20.03 15.66
N ASP A 394 -24.09 -19.66 16.72
CA ASP A 394 -24.62 -18.73 17.72
C ASP A 394 -24.82 -17.34 17.11
N SER A 395 -25.86 -16.65 17.56
CA SER A 395 -26.13 -15.28 17.13
C SER A 395 -25.02 -14.33 17.58
N LEU A 396 -24.60 -13.46 16.67
CA LEU A 396 -23.55 -12.48 16.92
C LEU A 396 -24.07 -11.31 17.75
N THR A 397 -23.38 -11.00 18.84
CA THR A 397 -23.65 -9.79 19.62
C THR A 397 -22.89 -8.58 19.08
N ARG A 398 -23.40 -7.38 19.36
CA ARG A 398 -22.78 -6.11 18.94
C ARG A 398 -21.37 -5.92 19.48
N ALA A 399 -21.10 -6.30 20.72
CA ALA A 399 -19.75 -6.26 21.29
C ALA A 399 -18.79 -7.20 20.55
N GLN A 400 -19.21 -8.42 20.21
CA GLN A 400 -18.39 -9.37 19.46
C GLN A 400 -18.05 -8.83 18.07
N ALA A 401 -19.05 -8.28 17.36
CA ALA A 401 -18.84 -7.69 16.03
C ALA A 401 -17.78 -6.58 16.08
N ILE A 402 -17.89 -5.67 17.04
CA ILE A 402 -16.95 -4.54 17.21
C ILE A 402 -15.54 -5.05 17.52
N THR A 403 -15.40 -6.00 18.45
CA THR A 403 -14.10 -6.57 18.81
C THR A 403 -13.42 -7.25 17.63
N ILE A 404 -14.18 -7.98 16.80
CA ILE A 404 -13.66 -8.61 15.59
C ILE A 404 -13.12 -7.56 14.61
N LEU A 405 -13.88 -6.49 14.35
CA LEU A 405 -13.46 -5.44 13.42
C LEU A 405 -12.22 -4.67 13.93
N ILE A 406 -12.16 -4.38 15.23
CA ILE A 406 -11.02 -3.65 15.81
C ILE A 406 -9.75 -4.48 15.83
N ARG A 407 -9.86 -5.79 16.08
CA ARG A 407 -8.72 -6.72 15.95
C ARG A 407 -8.26 -6.84 14.51
N ALA A 408 -9.19 -6.82 13.55
CA ALA A 408 -8.81 -6.80 12.14
C ALA A 408 -7.99 -5.55 11.75
N LEU A 409 -8.21 -4.42 12.44
CA LEU A 409 -7.39 -3.20 12.30
C LEU A 409 -6.06 -3.26 13.08
N GLY A 410 -5.92 -4.18 14.04
CA GLY A 410 -4.78 -4.22 14.97
C GLY A 410 -4.82 -3.12 16.04
N PHE A 411 -6.01 -2.58 16.34
CA PHE A 411 -6.18 -1.44 17.24
C PHE A 411 -6.60 -1.85 18.67
N GLU A 412 -6.68 -3.14 18.96
CA GLU A 412 -7.14 -3.68 20.24
C GLU A 412 -6.28 -3.25 21.44
N ASN A 413 -5.02 -2.86 21.21
CA ASN A 413 -4.09 -2.40 22.26
C ASN A 413 -3.84 -0.88 22.23
N LYS A 414 -4.65 -0.11 21.50
CA LYS A 414 -4.50 1.36 21.39
C LYS A 414 -5.36 2.15 22.40
N ALA A 415 -6.17 1.46 23.20
CA ALA A 415 -6.93 2.10 24.26
C ALA A 415 -6.01 2.63 25.38
N PRO A 416 -6.43 3.65 26.15
CA PRO A 416 -5.69 4.13 27.32
C PRO A 416 -5.49 3.03 28.36
N ASN A 417 -4.59 3.29 29.31
CA ASN A 417 -4.40 2.39 30.44
C ASN A 417 -5.73 2.13 31.18
N PRO A 418 -5.98 0.89 31.65
CA PRO A 418 -7.23 0.51 32.31
C PRO A 418 -7.67 1.49 33.41
N GLY A 419 -8.97 1.77 33.46
CA GLY A 419 -9.56 2.78 34.35
C GLY A 419 -10.28 3.92 33.60
N TYR A 420 -10.23 3.92 32.27
CA TYR A 420 -10.97 4.85 31.42
C TYR A 420 -12.44 4.40 31.21
N TYR A 421 -13.26 5.33 30.72
CA TYR A 421 -14.66 5.08 30.31
C TYR A 421 -14.76 5.15 28.78
N THR A 422 -15.64 4.32 28.19
CA THR A 422 -15.95 4.36 26.75
C THR A 422 -16.84 5.54 26.37
N ASN A 423 -17.26 6.34 27.36
CA ASN A 423 -18.18 7.47 27.25
C ASN A 423 -19.58 7.10 26.70
N PHE A 424 -19.94 5.81 26.66
CA PHE A 424 -21.31 5.35 26.44
C PHE A 424 -22.06 5.32 27.77
N SER A 425 -23.37 5.60 27.73
CA SER A 425 -24.19 5.65 28.95
C SER A 425 -24.35 4.28 29.62
N ASP A 426 -24.20 3.19 28.86
CA ASP A 426 -24.24 1.80 29.30
C ASP A 426 -22.83 1.18 29.43
N ASP A 427 -21.79 1.99 29.72
CA ASP A 427 -20.40 1.52 29.87
C ASP A 427 -20.26 0.34 30.85
N ARG A 428 -21.12 0.29 31.88
CA ARG A 428 -21.15 -0.79 32.88
C ARG A 428 -21.60 -2.14 32.34
N ASP A 429 -22.38 -2.13 31.25
CA ASP A 429 -22.88 -3.35 30.62
C ASP A 429 -21.88 -3.90 29.59
N ILE A 430 -20.81 -3.16 29.30
CA ILE A 430 -19.76 -3.56 28.37
C ILE A 430 -18.87 -4.62 29.04
N PRO A 431 -18.76 -5.83 28.46
CA PRO A 431 -17.85 -6.84 28.97
C PRO A 431 -16.39 -6.34 28.94
N TYR A 432 -15.60 -6.69 29.95
CA TYR A 432 -14.21 -6.26 30.07
C TYR A 432 -13.38 -6.56 28.80
N TRP A 433 -13.56 -7.75 28.22
CA TRP A 433 -12.85 -8.17 26.99
C TRP A 433 -13.19 -7.34 25.75
N ALA A 434 -14.32 -6.61 25.75
CA ALA A 434 -14.77 -5.79 24.63
C ALA A 434 -14.45 -4.30 24.83
N LYS A 435 -14.06 -3.89 26.05
CA LYS A 435 -14.01 -2.48 26.45
C LYS A 435 -13.01 -1.68 25.61
N ASP A 436 -11.79 -2.18 25.44
CA ASP A 436 -10.76 -1.56 24.60
C ASP A 436 -11.21 -1.43 23.15
N SER A 437 -11.86 -2.48 22.62
CA SER A 437 -12.37 -2.45 21.26
C SER A 437 -13.49 -1.44 21.07
N ILE A 438 -14.44 -1.38 22.00
CA ILE A 438 -15.57 -0.44 21.91
C ILE A 438 -15.10 1.00 22.08
N TYR A 439 -14.14 1.25 22.97
CA TYR A 439 -13.48 2.54 23.10
C TYR A 439 -12.86 2.95 21.76
N MET A 440 -11.98 2.11 21.19
CA MET A 440 -11.31 2.44 19.94
C MET A 440 -12.28 2.59 18.77
N ALA A 441 -13.31 1.75 18.69
CA ALA A 441 -14.33 1.84 17.64
C ALA A 441 -15.12 3.15 17.68
N ARG A 442 -15.31 3.71 18.87
CA ARG A 442 -15.89 5.05 19.02
C ARG A 442 -14.89 6.13 18.58
N GLU A 443 -13.65 6.06 19.04
CA GLU A 443 -12.63 7.08 18.74
C GLU A 443 -12.39 7.24 17.24
N ILE A 444 -12.40 6.13 16.49
CA ILE A 444 -12.24 6.14 15.03
C ILE A 444 -13.57 6.36 14.28
N GLY A 445 -14.68 6.60 14.97
CA GLY A 445 -15.99 6.85 14.36
C GLY A 445 -16.64 5.63 13.68
N LEU A 446 -16.17 4.41 13.95
CA LEU A 446 -16.73 3.17 13.40
C LEU A 446 -18.13 2.89 13.96
N VAL A 447 -18.35 3.20 15.24
CA VAL A 447 -19.63 3.01 15.93
C VAL A 447 -20.09 4.26 16.66
N TYR A 448 -21.41 4.38 16.75
CA TYR A 448 -22.11 5.44 17.47
C TYR A 448 -23.11 4.80 18.43
N GLY A 449 -23.41 5.52 19.51
CA GLY A 449 -24.47 5.14 20.45
C GLY A 449 -25.86 5.36 19.83
N ASP A 450 -26.87 4.77 20.45
CA ASP A 450 -28.27 5.06 20.12
C ASP A 450 -28.68 6.48 20.55
N LYS A 451 -29.97 6.82 20.43
CA LYS A 451 -30.49 8.14 20.83
C LYS A 451 -30.21 8.51 22.30
N ALA A 452 -30.01 7.50 23.16
CA ALA A 452 -29.67 7.67 24.58
C ALA A 452 -28.15 7.52 24.83
N ASN A 453 -27.34 7.49 23.77
CA ASN A 453 -25.89 7.25 23.82
C ASN A 453 -25.50 5.87 24.41
N ARG A 454 -26.34 4.85 24.20
CA ARG A 454 -26.02 3.45 24.57
C ARG A 454 -25.39 2.69 23.41
N ILE A 455 -24.38 1.87 23.68
CA ILE A 455 -23.78 0.99 22.68
C ILE A 455 -24.56 -0.32 22.53
N ASN A 456 -25.34 -0.73 23.54
CA ASN A 456 -26.11 -1.97 23.61
C ASN A 456 -25.24 -3.21 23.33
N PRO A 457 -24.21 -3.49 24.16
CA PRO A 457 -23.14 -4.43 23.82
C PRO A 457 -23.62 -5.89 23.64
N ASN A 458 -24.64 -6.29 24.39
CA ASN A 458 -25.19 -7.64 24.37
C ASN A 458 -26.34 -7.82 23.35
N LYS A 459 -26.70 -6.77 22.60
CA LYS A 459 -27.75 -6.86 21.58
C LYS A 459 -27.31 -7.80 20.45
N VAL A 460 -28.17 -8.75 20.10
CA VAL A 460 -28.01 -9.58 18.90
C VAL A 460 -28.15 -8.72 17.65
N MET A 461 -27.22 -8.86 16.71
CA MET A 461 -27.24 -8.13 15.45
C MET A 461 -28.01 -8.89 14.37
N SER A 462 -28.87 -8.17 13.68
CA SER A 462 -29.42 -8.62 12.39
C SER A 462 -28.35 -8.62 11.29
N ARG A 463 -28.57 -9.39 10.23
CA ARG A 463 -27.71 -9.37 9.03
C ARG A 463 -27.62 -7.98 8.41
N ALA A 464 -28.70 -7.21 8.44
CA ALA A 464 -28.76 -5.81 8.01
C ALA A 464 -27.84 -4.89 8.83
N GLU A 465 -27.92 -4.95 10.17
CA GLU A 465 -27.08 -4.14 11.05
C GLU A 465 -25.60 -4.48 10.93
N ALA A 466 -25.28 -5.77 10.79
CA ALA A 466 -23.92 -6.24 10.60
C ALA A 466 -23.35 -5.78 9.24
N SER A 467 -24.17 -5.81 8.19
CA SER A 467 -23.81 -5.29 6.86
C SER A 467 -23.50 -3.78 6.91
N ALA A 468 -24.35 -2.99 7.57
CA ALA A 468 -24.11 -1.55 7.74
C ALA A 468 -22.80 -1.28 8.50
N MET A 469 -22.50 -2.07 9.54
CA MET A 469 -21.25 -1.96 10.30
C MET A 469 -20.02 -2.34 9.47
N LEU A 470 -20.10 -3.40 8.67
CA LEU A 470 -19.04 -3.81 7.74
C LEU A 470 -18.76 -2.76 6.67
N VAL A 471 -19.81 -2.10 6.14
CA VAL A 471 -19.61 -1.01 5.18
C VAL A 471 -18.88 0.17 5.83
N ARG A 472 -19.22 0.55 7.06
CA ARG A 472 -18.47 1.60 7.78
C ARG A 472 -17.00 1.21 8.01
N PHE A 473 -16.74 -0.06 8.31
CA PHE A 473 -15.38 -0.58 8.40
C PHE A 473 -14.61 -0.45 7.07
N LEU A 474 -15.25 -0.81 5.95
CA LEU A 474 -14.65 -0.63 4.62
C LEU A 474 -14.44 0.85 4.28
N GLU A 475 -15.36 1.73 4.68
CA GLU A 475 -15.25 3.18 4.47
C GLU A 475 -14.10 3.80 5.26
N PHE A 476 -13.89 3.37 6.51
CA PHE A 476 -12.73 3.75 7.31
C PHE A 476 -11.42 3.37 6.62
N LEU A 477 -11.32 2.13 6.12
CA LEU A 477 -10.16 1.65 5.36
C LEU A 477 -9.97 2.41 4.03
N GLN A 478 -11.06 2.84 3.41
CA GLN A 478 -11.08 3.52 2.12
C GLN A 478 -10.79 5.02 2.21
N ARG A 479 -11.17 5.70 3.29
CA ARG A 479 -11.10 7.17 3.38
C ARG A 479 -10.16 7.63 4.47
N ASP A 480 -10.45 7.26 5.71
CA ASP A 480 -9.81 7.86 6.87
C ASP A 480 -8.36 7.42 6.99
N LEU A 481 -8.08 6.13 6.77
CA LEU A 481 -6.71 5.63 6.77
C LEU A 481 -5.88 6.21 5.62
N GLN A 482 -6.49 6.39 4.44
CA GLN A 482 -5.80 6.96 3.30
C GLN A 482 -5.47 8.43 3.53
N ARG A 483 -6.41 9.17 4.13
CA ARG A 483 -6.25 10.58 4.44
C ARG A 483 -5.10 10.80 5.41
N ASP A 484 -5.02 10.02 6.48
CA ASP A 484 -3.97 10.13 7.49
C ASP A 484 -2.57 9.98 6.86
N TYR A 485 -2.35 8.90 6.10
CA TYR A 485 -1.03 8.62 5.52
C TYR A 485 -0.68 9.49 4.31
N ARG A 486 -1.66 10.02 3.58
CA ARG A 486 -1.40 10.91 2.43
C ARG A 486 -1.23 12.36 2.86
N GLU A 487 -2.08 12.85 3.76
CA GLU A 487 -2.16 14.27 4.13
C GLU A 487 -1.31 14.60 5.36
N ASN A 488 -1.14 13.70 6.34
CA ASN A 488 -0.35 14.05 7.52
C ASN A 488 1.16 13.84 7.31
N ILE A 489 1.56 12.94 6.41
CA ILE A 489 2.98 12.61 6.20
C ILE A 489 3.67 13.61 5.26
N MET A 490 2.98 14.07 4.22
CA MET A 490 3.55 15.03 3.25
C MET A 490 3.60 16.47 3.77
N TYR A 491 2.79 16.80 4.80
CA TYR A 491 2.61 18.18 5.27
C TYR A 491 3.06 18.43 6.71
N PHE A 492 3.43 17.41 7.48
CA PHE A 492 3.99 17.58 8.83
C PHE A 492 5.32 16.83 9.01
N ARG A 493 6.41 17.57 8.80
CA ARG A 493 7.62 17.58 9.65
C ARG A 493 8.55 18.72 9.25
#